data_AF-A0A843VGD8-F1
#
_entry.id   AF-A0A843VGD8-F1
#
_cell.length_a   1.000
_cell.length_b   1.000
_cell.length_c   1.000
_cell.angle_alpha   90.00
_cell.angle_beta   90.00
_cell.angle_gamma   90.00
#
_symmetry.space_group_name_H-M   'P 1'
#
loop_
_entity.id
_entity.type
_entity.pdbx_description
1 polymer ?
#
loop_
_entity_poly.entity_id
_entity_poly.type
_entity_poly.pdbx_seq_one_letter_code
_entity_poly.pdbx_strand_id
1 'polypeptide(L)'
;PRNDDGGDCNVSNRFSVFKCPGRAFGYSSTRALEDRELVAAEIYIFMNCTELDPYIEEFDSVILQWNPRLTDVQVEKERDKSFSTWLRYRVEQGFISDSRV
;
A
#
# COMPACT_ATOMS: atom_id res chain seq x y z
N PRO A 1 9.96 -10.86 6.59
CA PRO A 1 10.85 -9.92 7.32
C PRO A 1 10.68 -8.52 6.74
N ARG A 2 10.34 -7.53 7.57
CA ARG A 2 10.26 -6.14 7.12
C ARG A 2 11.65 -5.52 7.17
N ASN A 3 12.00 -4.81 6.10
CA ASN A 3 13.29 -4.15 5.96
C ASN A 3 13.23 -2.86 6.80
N ASP A 4 13.44 -3.00 8.11
CA ASP A 4 13.57 -1.89 9.04
C ASP A 4 15.06 -1.67 9.32
N ASP A 5 15.58 -0.53 8.88
CA ASP A 5 16.95 -0.07 9.00
C ASP A 5 17.24 0.66 10.34
N GLY A 6 16.26 0.74 11.24
CA GLY A 6 16.47 1.07 12.66
C GLY A 6 16.88 2.52 12.95
N GLY A 7 16.61 3.45 12.02
CA GLY A 7 16.87 4.89 12.19
C GLY A 7 15.79 5.60 13.01
N ASP A 8 16.19 6.56 13.85
CA ASP A 8 15.26 7.38 14.64
C ASP A 8 14.42 8.27 13.71
N CYS A 9 13.10 8.03 13.68
CA CYS A 9 12.16 8.64 12.76
C CYS A 9 11.02 9.34 13.52
N ASN A 10 11.25 10.60 13.91
CA ASN A 10 10.19 11.44 14.47
C ASN A 10 9.40 12.14 13.36
N VAL A 11 8.44 11.43 12.74
CA VAL A 11 7.46 12.04 11.84
C VAL A 11 6.09 11.41 12.09
N SER A 12 5.31 12.00 13.00
CA SER A 12 4.03 11.46 13.49
C SER A 12 2.91 11.38 12.44
N ASN A 13 3.13 11.89 11.21
CA ASN A 13 2.07 12.06 10.21
C ASN A 13 2.43 11.55 8.80
N ARG A 14 3.34 10.56 8.70
CA ARG A 14 3.67 9.90 7.42
C ARG A 14 3.34 8.42 7.50
N PHE A 15 2.92 7.84 6.37
CA PHE A 15 2.78 6.39 6.21
C PHE A 15 4.05 5.67 6.65
N SER A 16 3.91 4.45 7.20
CA SER A 16 5.02 3.66 7.72
C SER A 16 6.17 3.50 6.74
N VAL A 17 5.85 3.45 5.44
CA VAL A 17 6.80 3.32 4.33
C VAL A 17 7.66 4.59 4.08
N PHE A 18 7.29 5.74 4.63
CA PHE A 18 7.99 7.03 4.43
C PHE A 18 8.54 7.66 5.71
N LYS A 19 8.70 6.86 6.78
CA LYS A 19 9.17 7.35 8.08
C LYS A 19 10.64 7.78 8.07
N CYS A 20 11.47 7.14 7.25
CA CYS A 20 12.90 7.44 7.18
C CYS A 20 13.20 8.42 6.05
N PRO A 21 13.70 9.64 6.34
CA PRO A 21 14.28 10.49 5.30
C PRO A 21 15.56 9.84 4.78
N GLY A 22 15.50 9.27 3.57
CA GLY A 22 16.70 8.80 2.88
C GLY A 22 17.66 9.96 2.60
N ARG A 23 18.96 9.74 2.76
CA ARG A 23 19.99 10.69 2.34
C ARG A 23 20.34 10.44 0.88
N ALA A 24 19.88 11.30 -0.03
CA ALA A 24 20.32 11.23 -1.43
C ALA A 24 21.85 11.41 -1.49
N PHE A 25 22.52 10.52 -2.22
CA PHE A 25 23.96 10.61 -2.47
C PHE A 25 24.18 11.41 -3.77
N GLY A 26 24.85 12.56 -3.71
CA GLY A 26 25.16 13.38 -4.88
C GLY A 26 24.03 14.32 -5.34
N TYR A 27 24.09 14.74 -6.61
CA TYR A 27 23.13 15.68 -7.19
C TYR A 27 21.79 14.99 -7.46
N SER A 28 20.70 15.55 -6.95
CA SER A 28 19.35 15.03 -7.17
C SER A 28 18.87 15.33 -8.59
N SER A 29 18.42 14.32 -9.32
CA SER A 29 17.62 14.49 -10.53
C SER A 29 16.24 13.87 -10.34
N THR A 30 15.24 14.45 -11.00
CA THR A 30 13.86 13.96 -10.99
C THR A 30 13.52 13.45 -12.38
N ARG A 31 12.90 12.27 -12.46
CA ARG A 31 12.29 11.76 -13.69
C ARG A 31 10.99 11.04 -13.34
N ALA A 32 10.11 10.89 -14.32
CA ALA A 32 8.95 10.03 -14.18
C ALA A 32 9.40 8.56 -14.04
N LEU A 33 8.66 7.81 -13.23
CA LEU A 33 8.78 6.35 -13.17
C LEU A 33 8.23 5.75 -14.47
N GLU A 34 8.94 4.78 -15.02
CA GLU A 34 8.42 3.92 -16.10
C GLU A 34 7.34 2.98 -15.55
N ASP A 35 6.48 2.43 -16.40
CA ASP A 35 5.38 1.56 -15.98
C ASP A 35 5.83 0.40 -15.07
N ARG A 36 6.95 -0.24 -15.41
CA ARG A 36 7.54 -1.31 -14.58
C ARG A 36 7.97 -0.83 -13.19
N GLU A 37 8.41 0.42 -13.09
CA GLU A 37 8.90 1.01 -11.85
C GLU A 37 7.73 1.50 -11.00
N LEU A 38 6.65 1.98 -11.62
CA LEU A 38 5.40 2.26 -10.95
C LEU A 38 4.83 1.00 -10.30
N VAL A 39 4.77 -0.11 -11.04
CA VAL A 39 4.31 -1.41 -10.50
C VAL A 39 5.20 -1.86 -9.34
N ALA A 40 6.52 -1.74 -9.48
CA ALA A 40 7.45 -2.10 -8.40
C ALA A 40 7.28 -1.22 -7.15
N ALA A 41 7.09 0.10 -7.34
CA ALA A 41 6.86 1.03 -6.24
C ALA A 41 5.52 0.76 -5.53
N GLU A 42 4.49 0.41 -6.28
CA GLU A 42 3.18 0.04 -5.77
C GLU A 42 3.23 -1.24 -4.93
N ILE A 43 3.87 -2.31 -5.43
CA ILE A 43 4.07 -3.55 -4.68
C ILE A 43 4.86 -3.27 -3.39
N TYR A 44 5.90 -2.43 -3.46
CA TYR A 44 6.67 -2.07 -2.28
C TYR A 44 5.81 -1.38 -1.22
N ILE A 45 4.91 -0.48 -1.62
CA ILE A 45 3.96 0.17 -0.72
C ILE A 45 3.02 -0.89 -0.10
N PHE A 46 2.43 -1.79 -0.90
CA PHE A 46 1.54 -2.83 -0.37
C PHE A 46 2.20 -3.74 0.66
N MET A 47 3.47 -4.09 0.46
CA MET A 47 4.18 -5.00 1.37
C MET A 47 4.69 -4.31 2.65
N ASN A 48 4.87 -2.99 2.64
CA ASN A 48 5.56 -2.25 3.72
C ASN A 48 4.68 -1.20 4.43
N CYS A 49 3.47 -0.93 3.93
CA CYS A 49 2.53 0.04 4.50
C CYS A 49 1.47 -0.65 5.37
N THR A 50 1.62 -0.60 6.70
CA THR A 50 0.62 -1.19 7.65
C THR A 50 -0.76 -0.56 7.54
N GLU A 51 -0.80 0.69 7.12
CA GLU A 51 -2.02 1.47 7.02
C GLU A 51 -2.94 0.94 5.92
N LEU A 52 -2.43 0.08 5.03
CA LEU A 52 -3.20 -0.60 4.00
C LEU A 52 -3.84 -1.91 4.45
N ASP A 53 -3.37 -2.51 5.54
CA ASP A 53 -3.91 -3.77 6.09
C ASP A 53 -5.45 -3.76 6.20
N PRO A 54 -6.12 -2.75 6.81
CA PRO A 54 -7.58 -2.73 6.89
C PRO A 54 -8.28 -2.66 5.53
N TYR A 55 -7.64 -2.03 4.54
CA TYR A 55 -8.19 -1.96 3.18
C TYR A 55 -8.03 -3.29 2.44
N ILE A 56 -6.94 -4.02 2.67
CA ILE A 56 -6.73 -5.36 2.12
C ILE A 56 -7.79 -6.32 2.66
N GLU A 57 -8.02 -6.32 3.98
CA GLU A 57 -9.05 -7.15 4.62
C GLU A 57 -10.46 -6.82 4.12
N GLU A 58 -10.77 -5.52 3.93
CA GLU A 58 -12.04 -5.09 3.36
C GLU A 58 -12.19 -5.57 1.91
N PHE A 59 -11.14 -5.43 1.10
CA PHE A 59 -11.16 -5.88 -0.29
C PHE A 59 -11.42 -7.39 -0.39
N ASP A 60 -10.75 -8.20 0.43
CA ASP A 60 -10.99 -9.65 0.48
C ASP A 60 -12.43 -9.99 0.85
N SER A 61 -12.95 -9.28 1.86
CA SER A 61 -14.32 -9.46 2.33
C SER A 61 -15.32 -9.17 1.22
N VAL A 62 -15.10 -8.10 0.45
CA VAL A 62 -15.90 -7.77 -0.74
C VAL A 62 -15.79 -8.90 -1.76
N ILE A 63 -14.58 -9.30 -2.15
CA ILE A 63 -14.37 -10.35 -3.16
C ILE A 63 -15.04 -11.68 -2.76
N LEU A 64 -14.90 -12.10 -1.51
CA LEU A 64 -15.50 -13.32 -0.99
C LEU A 64 -17.02 -13.21 -0.81
N GLN A 65 -17.55 -12.02 -0.56
CA GLN A 65 -19.00 -11.80 -0.56
C GLN A 65 -19.61 -12.07 -1.94
N TRP A 66 -18.96 -11.60 -3.01
CA TRP A 66 -19.41 -11.82 -4.38
C TRP A 66 -19.14 -13.24 -4.86
N ASN A 67 -17.99 -13.81 -4.49
CA ASN A 67 -17.56 -15.14 -4.90
C ASN A 67 -17.04 -15.96 -3.71
N PRO A 68 -17.93 -16.57 -2.90
CA PRO A 68 -17.55 -17.27 -1.66
C PRO A 68 -16.70 -18.53 -1.85
N ARG A 69 -16.53 -18.99 -3.09
CA ARG A 69 -15.81 -20.24 -3.43
C ARG A 69 -14.37 -20.00 -3.86
N LEU A 70 -13.91 -18.75 -3.91
CA LEU A 70 -12.54 -18.46 -4.27
C LEU A 70 -11.59 -19.03 -3.22
N THR A 71 -10.50 -19.62 -3.70
CA THR A 71 -9.39 -20.03 -2.84
C THR A 71 -8.50 -18.84 -2.50
N ASP A 72 -7.68 -18.96 -1.46
CA ASP A 72 -6.73 -17.91 -1.06
C ASP A 72 -5.82 -17.47 -2.22
N VAL A 73 -5.35 -18.42 -3.04
CA VAL A 73 -4.52 -18.14 -4.24
C VAL A 73 -5.30 -17.35 -5.29
N GLN A 74 -6.61 -17.55 -5.41
CA GLN A 74 -7.43 -16.77 -6.33
C GLN A 74 -7.72 -15.37 -5.78
N VAL A 75 -7.91 -15.24 -4.48
CA VAL A 75 -8.05 -13.94 -3.81
C VAL A 75 -6.76 -13.12 -3.97
N GLU A 76 -5.60 -13.71 -3.77
CA GLU A 76 -4.29 -13.07 -4.00
C GLU A 76 -4.17 -12.55 -5.44
N LYS A 77 -4.54 -13.35 -6.44
CA LYS A 77 -4.55 -12.93 -7.84
C LYS A 77 -5.51 -11.77 -8.12
N GLU A 78 -6.66 -11.74 -7.45
CA GLU A 78 -7.59 -10.61 -7.57
C GLU A 78 -7.05 -9.34 -6.89
N ARG A 79 -6.28 -9.48 -5.79
CA ARG A 79 -5.58 -8.34 -5.19
C ARG A 79 -4.57 -7.75 -6.17
N ASP A 80 -3.67 -8.57 -6.71
CA ASP A 80 -2.63 -8.13 -7.66
C ASP A 80 -3.21 -7.39 -8.87
N LYS A 81 -4.41 -7.81 -9.31
CA LYS A 81 -5.05 -7.27 -10.51
C LYS A 81 -5.90 -6.02 -10.24
N SER A 82 -6.64 -6.00 -9.14
CA SER A 82 -7.77 -5.08 -8.98
C SER A 82 -7.70 -4.21 -7.73
N PHE A 83 -6.84 -4.54 -6.75
CA PHE A 83 -6.80 -3.85 -5.46
C PHE A 83 -6.52 -2.36 -5.60
N SER A 84 -5.54 -1.98 -6.42
CA SER A 84 -5.15 -0.58 -6.64
C SER A 84 -6.29 0.29 -7.15
N THR A 85 -7.04 -0.22 -8.13
CA THR A 85 -8.17 0.49 -8.73
C THR A 85 -9.32 0.57 -7.73
N TRP A 86 -9.58 -0.52 -7.00
CA TRP A 86 -10.58 -0.55 -5.95
C TRP A 86 -10.24 0.41 -4.81
N LEU A 87 -9.00 0.44 -4.34
CA LEU A 87 -8.53 1.30 -3.26
C LEU A 87 -8.70 2.77 -3.64
N ARG A 88 -8.31 3.14 -4.87
CA ARG A 88 -8.53 4.51 -5.37
C ARG A 88 -10.00 4.90 -5.31
N TYR A 89 -10.89 4.05 -5.83
CA TYR A 89 -12.32 4.29 -5.77
C TYR A 89 -12.83 4.35 -4.32
N ARG A 90 -12.38 3.44 -3.45
CA ARG A 90 -12.78 3.37 -2.04
C ARG A 90 -12.40 4.63 -1.27
N VAL A 91 -11.20 5.15 -1.50
CA VAL A 91 -10.70 6.40 -0.91
C VAL A 91 -11.46 7.60 -1.46
N GLU A 92 -11.71 7.66 -2.77
CA GLU A 92 -12.49 8.74 -3.41
C GLU A 92 -13.96 8.78 -2.93
N GLN A 93 -14.54 7.63 -2.59
CA GLN A 93 -15.91 7.53 -2.04
C GLN A 93 -15.98 7.80 -0.52
N GLY A 94 -14.85 7.93 0.18
CA GLY A 94 -14.76 8.47 1.54
C GLY A 94 -15.33 7.59 2.67
N PHE A 95 -14.46 6.79 3.27
CA PHE A 95 -14.49 6.50 4.72
C PHE A 95 -13.05 6.55 5.23
N ILE A 96 -12.62 7.75 5.65
CA ILE A 96 -11.51 7.88 6.59
C ILE A 96 -12.16 7.97 7.96
N SER A 97 -12.41 6.83 8.60
CA SER A 97 -12.53 6.81 10.06
C SER A 97 -11.11 6.86 10.61
N ASP A 98 -10.49 8.04 10.56
CA ASP A 98 -9.33 8.30 11.39
C ASP A 98 -9.83 8.42 12.82
N SER A 99 -9.81 7.30 13.54
CA SER A 99 -10.09 7.23 14.97
C SER A 99 -8.79 7.20 15.78
N ARG A 100 -7.74 7.91 15.35
CA ARG A 100 -6.55 8.14 16.18
C ARG A 100 -6.50 9.61 16.62
N VAL A 101 -7.31 9.88 17.65
CA VAL A 101 -7.03 10.89 18.69
C VAL A 101 -5.83 10.41 19.52
#